data_AF-E1T5W2-F1
#
_entry.id   AF-E1T5W2-F1
#
_cell.length_a   1.000
_cell.length_b   1.000
_cell.length_c   1.000
_cell.angle_alpha   90.00
_cell.angle_beta   90.00
_cell.angle_gamma   90.00
#
_symmetry.space_group_name_H-M   'P 1'
#
loop_
_entity.id
_entity.type
_entity.pdbx_description
1 polymer ?
#
loop_
_entity_poly.entity_id
_entity_poly.type
_entity_poly.pdbx_seq_one_letter_code
_entity_poly.pdbx_strand_id
1 'polypeptide(L)'
;MDSFYKYHVFFCLNQREPGAERPSCANCNAQAMQEHAKKRVKKLGLAGPGQVRINKAGCLDRCELGPALVVYPEGVWYTYVDESDIDEIVDSHLANGKIVERLKIDQ
;
A
#
# COMPACT_ATOMS: atom_id res chain seq x y z
N MET A 1 -18.15 -3.20 16.95
CA MET A 1 -17.35 -1.99 17.20
C MET A 1 -17.03 -1.45 15.82
N ASP A 2 -17.70 -0.38 15.40
CA ASP A 2 -17.54 0.12 14.04
C ASP A 2 -16.14 0.74 13.89
N SER A 3 -15.33 0.20 13.00
CA SER A 3 -14.01 0.75 12.70
C SER A 3 -14.15 2.14 12.09
N PHE A 4 -13.35 3.12 12.54
CA PHE A 4 -13.38 4.48 11.98
C PHE A 4 -13.01 4.51 10.49
N TYR A 5 -12.22 3.54 10.02
CA TYR A 5 -11.93 3.33 8.60
C TYR A 5 -12.28 1.89 8.20
N LYS A 6 -12.86 1.70 7.02
CA LYS A 6 -13.04 0.37 6.42
C LYS A 6 -11.69 -0.27 6.12
N TYR A 7 -10.77 0.49 5.51
CA TYR A 7 -9.42 0.02 5.21
C TYR A 7 -8.34 0.97 5.71
N HIS A 8 -7.31 0.41 6.34
CA HIS A 8 -6.03 1.05 6.55
C HIS A 8 -5.00 0.46 5.59
N VAL A 9 -4.45 1.31 4.72
CA VAL A 9 -3.37 0.91 3.80
C VAL A 9 -2.08 1.53 4.30
N PHE A 10 -1.08 0.70 4.60
CA PHE A 10 0.24 1.16 5.02
C PHE A 10 1.25 0.88 3.92
N PHE A 11 1.84 1.96 3.38
CA PHE A 11 2.95 1.87 2.45
C PHE A 11 4.27 1.91 3.22
N CYS A 12 5.16 0.94 3.01
CA CYS A 12 6.51 0.98 3.54
C CYS A 12 7.32 2.05 2.80
N LEU A 13 7.76 3.09 3.51
CA LEU A 13 8.57 4.18 2.96
C LEU A 13 9.99 4.18 3.53
N ASN A 14 10.42 3.05 4.08
CA ASN A 14 11.71 2.95 4.76
C ASN A 14 12.87 3.19 3.78
N GLN A 15 13.80 4.05 4.20
CA GLN A 15 15.10 4.29 3.56
C GLN A 15 16.19 3.84 4.53
N ARG A 16 17.18 3.08 4.04
CA ARG A 16 18.41 2.77 4.78
C ARG A 16 19.59 3.53 4.20
N GLU A 17 20.66 3.58 4.98
CA GLU A 17 21.95 4.12 4.55
C GLU A 17 22.49 3.38 3.31
N PRO A 18 23.30 4.05 2.47
CA PRO A 18 23.99 3.41 1.35
C PRO A 18 24.81 2.19 1.80
N GLY A 19 24.72 1.09 1.07
CA GLY A 19 25.44 -0.15 1.37
C GLY A 19 24.76 -1.07 2.39
N ALA A 20 23.54 -0.76 2.83
CA ALA A 20 22.76 -1.68 3.67
C ALA A 20 22.51 -3.02 2.95
N GLU A 21 22.60 -4.11 3.71
CA GLU A 21 22.43 -5.49 3.21
C GLU A 21 21.01 -5.75 2.66
N ARG A 22 19.98 -5.22 3.33
CA ARG A 22 18.58 -5.41 2.93
C ARG A 22 18.06 -4.23 2.08
N PRO A 23 17.25 -4.50 1.04
CA PRO A 23 16.70 -3.47 0.16
C PRO A 23 15.72 -2.55 0.90
N SER A 24 15.54 -1.34 0.37
CA SER A 24 14.68 -0.30 0.95
C SER A 24 13.56 0.07 -0.02
N CYS A 25 12.31 0.07 0.43
CA CYS A 25 11.17 0.41 -0.42
C CYS A 25 11.23 1.85 -0.96
N ALA A 26 11.86 2.77 -0.22
CA ALA A 26 12.09 4.13 -0.69
C ALA A 26 12.93 4.21 -1.99
N ASN A 27 13.83 3.24 -2.23
CA ASN A 27 14.59 3.15 -3.49
C ASN A 27 13.70 2.75 -4.69
N CYS A 28 12.48 2.27 -4.44
CA CYS A 28 11.50 1.88 -5.46
C CYS A 28 10.40 2.94 -5.62
N ASN A 29 10.73 4.21 -5.37
CA ASN A 29 9.82 5.34 -5.49
C ASN A 29 8.54 5.23 -4.63
N ALA A 30 8.61 4.51 -3.49
CA ALA A 30 7.42 4.21 -2.68
C ALA A 30 6.69 5.46 -2.15
N GLN A 31 7.40 6.57 -1.90
CA GLN A 31 6.78 7.83 -1.46
C GLN A 31 5.84 8.38 -2.54
N ALA A 32 6.24 8.33 -3.82
CA ALA A 32 5.40 8.78 -4.93
C ALA A 32 4.19 7.85 -5.11
N MET A 33 4.38 6.53 -5.00
CA MET A 33 3.28 5.56 -5.12
C MET A 33 2.24 5.72 -4.00
N GLN A 34 2.68 5.98 -2.76
CA GLN A 34 1.79 6.30 -1.64
C GLN A 34 0.99 7.59 -1.89
N GLU A 35 1.63 8.62 -2.45
CA GLU A 35 0.97 9.88 -2.79
C GLU A 35 -0.02 9.72 -3.93
N HIS A 36 0.32 8.92 -4.94
CA HIS A 36 -0.58 8.56 -6.04
C HIS A 36 -1.82 7.84 -5.50
N ALA A 37 -1.66 6.81 -4.69
CA ALA A 37 -2.77 6.10 -4.03
C ALA A 37 -3.67 7.07 -3.24
N LYS A 38 -3.07 7.99 -2.48
CA LYS A 38 -3.81 9.00 -1.70
C LYS A 38 -4.64 9.92 -2.60
N LYS A 39 -4.08 10.35 -3.75
CA LYS A 39 -4.81 11.17 -4.74
C LYS A 39 -5.92 10.37 -5.40
N ARG A 40 -5.66 9.12 -5.81
CA ARG A 40 -6.62 8.23 -6.47
C ARG A 40 -7.84 7.93 -5.58
N VAL A 41 -7.61 7.53 -4.33
CA VAL A 41 -8.67 7.28 -3.34
C VAL A 41 -9.51 8.54 -3.11
N LYS A 42 -8.89 9.73 -3.01
CA LYS A 42 -9.63 10.99 -2.90
C LYS A 42 -10.47 11.28 -4.15
N LYS A 43 -9.91 11.08 -5.36
CA LYS A 43 -10.60 11.30 -6.64
C LYS A 43 -11.83 10.42 -6.79
N LEU A 44 -11.81 9.21 -6.22
CA LEU A 44 -12.93 8.26 -6.25
C LEU A 44 -13.95 8.47 -5.12
N GLY A 45 -13.75 9.44 -4.22
CA GLY A 45 -14.62 9.63 -3.05
C GLY A 45 -14.46 8.54 -1.98
N LEU A 46 -13.36 7.78 -2.01
CA LEU A 46 -13.06 6.68 -1.07
C LEU A 46 -12.24 7.15 0.14
N ALA A 47 -11.99 8.46 0.29
CA ALA A 47 -11.22 9.00 1.40
C ALA A 47 -12.16 9.49 2.51
N GLY A 48 -11.89 9.11 3.76
CA GLY A 48 -12.58 9.65 4.94
C GLY A 48 -13.13 8.60 5.89
N PRO A 49 -13.94 9.03 6.88
CA PRO A 49 -14.56 8.14 7.86
C PRO A 49 -15.38 7.03 7.18
N GLY A 50 -15.26 5.80 7.68
CA GLY A 50 -15.92 4.62 7.14
C GLY A 50 -15.37 4.13 5.79
N GLN A 51 -14.32 4.76 5.26
CA GLN A 51 -13.75 4.44 3.95
C GLN A 51 -12.26 4.08 4.09
N VAL A 52 -11.40 4.56 3.19
CA VAL A 52 -9.98 4.19 3.11
C VAL A 52 -9.10 5.28 3.70
N ARG A 53 -8.10 4.85 4.49
CA ARG A 53 -6.98 5.68 4.93
C ARG A 53 -5.67 5.16 4.36
N ILE A 54 -5.04 5.96 3.50
CA ILE A 54 -3.65 5.73 3.06
C ILE A 54 -2.68 6.31 4.09
N ASN A 55 -1.79 5.48 4.61
CA ASN A 55 -0.80 5.80 5.64
C ASN A 55 0.63 5.59 5.14
N LYS A 56 1.55 6.31 5.78
CA LYS A 56 2.99 6.10 5.68
C LYS A 56 3.41 5.14 6.79
N ALA A 57 4.34 4.23 6.51
CA ALA A 57 4.95 3.36 7.50
C ALA A 57 6.48 3.33 7.36
N GLY A 58 7.16 2.98 8.45
CA GLY A 58 8.55 2.55 8.43
C GLY A 58 8.70 1.15 7.85
N CYS A 59 9.82 0.48 8.14
CA CYS A 59 10.04 -0.89 7.68
C CYS A 59 8.94 -1.84 8.18
N LEU A 60 8.35 -2.61 7.26
CA LEU A 60 7.34 -3.63 7.55
C LEU A 60 7.93 -5.06 7.59
N ASP A 61 9.26 -5.16 7.63
CA ASP A 61 10.07 -6.39 7.69
C ASP A 61 9.96 -7.36 6.49
N ARG A 62 9.26 -6.94 5.42
CA ARG A 62 9.12 -7.66 4.14
C ARG A 62 10.03 -7.10 3.04
N CYS A 63 11.29 -6.77 3.36
CA CYS A 63 12.14 -5.97 2.47
C CYS A 63 12.40 -6.63 1.11
N GLU A 64 12.65 -7.94 1.10
CA GLU A 64 13.03 -8.74 -0.06
C GLU A 64 11.86 -8.90 -1.06
N LEU A 65 10.64 -8.58 -0.62
CA LEU A 65 9.41 -8.63 -1.41
C LEU A 65 8.91 -7.21 -1.76
N GLY A 66 9.70 -6.20 -1.40
CA GLY A 66 9.34 -4.80 -1.58
C GLY A 66 9.38 -4.32 -3.04
N PRO A 67 8.77 -3.16 -3.34
CA PRO A 67 8.14 -2.25 -2.38
C PRO A 67 6.82 -2.82 -1.84
N ALA A 68 6.66 -2.77 -0.51
CA ALA A 68 5.57 -3.47 0.16
C ALA A 68 4.51 -2.50 0.71
N LEU A 69 3.25 -2.89 0.57
CA LEU A 69 2.14 -2.30 1.29
C LEU A 69 1.24 -3.38 1.90
N VAL A 70 0.51 -3.03 2.96
CA VAL A 70 -0.45 -3.92 3.62
C VAL A 70 -1.80 -3.23 3.80
N VAL A 71 -2.88 -3.98 3.56
CA VAL A 71 -4.27 -3.56 3.75
C VAL A 71 -4.87 -4.26 4.96
N TYR A 72 -5.23 -3.49 5.98
CA TYR A 72 -6.00 -3.95 7.15
C TYR A 72 -7.47 -3.54 7.02
N PRO A 73 -8.42 -4.32 7.61
CA PRO A 73 -8.21 -5.39 8.59
C PRO A 73 -7.82 -6.76 8.01
N GLU A 74 -7.88 -6.94 6.69
CA GLU A 74 -7.70 -8.25 6.06
C GLU A 74 -6.27 -8.81 6.14
N GLY A 75 -5.27 -7.95 6.33
CA GLY A 75 -3.87 -8.36 6.35
C GLY A 75 -3.36 -8.79 4.98
N VAL A 76 -3.91 -8.23 3.90
CA VAL A 76 -3.47 -8.51 2.52
C VAL A 76 -2.22 -7.70 2.22
N TRP A 77 -1.17 -8.38 1.78
CA TRP A 77 0.10 -7.78 1.40
C TRP A 77 0.21 -7.68 -0.11
N TYR A 78 0.70 -6.55 -0.60
CA TYR A 78 0.97 -6.33 -2.02
C TYR A 78 2.39 -5.83 -2.26
N THR A 79 2.91 -6.21 -3.42
CA THR A 79 4.01 -5.52 -4.10
C THR A 79 3.48 -4.76 -5.30
N TYR A 80 4.29 -3.87 -5.89
CA TYR A 80 3.91 -3.05 -7.04
C TYR A 80 5.14 -2.53 -7.79
N VAL A 81 4.96 -2.19 -9.06
CA VAL A 81 6.00 -1.64 -9.93
C VAL A 81 5.73 -0.18 -10.26
N ASP A 82 4.49 0.18 -10.57
CA ASP A 82 4.13 1.51 -11.08
C ASP A 82 2.75 2.01 -10.62
N GLU A 83 2.33 3.17 -11.14
CA GLU A 83 1.03 3.78 -10.82
C GLU A 83 -0.17 2.93 -11.25
N SER A 84 -0.03 2.09 -12.30
CA SER A 84 -1.11 1.25 -12.79
C SER A 84 -1.41 0.08 -11.84
N ASP A 85 -0.37 -0.48 -11.22
CA ASP A 85 -0.53 -1.48 -10.15
C ASP A 85 -1.25 -0.87 -8.94
N ILE A 86 -0.89 0.36 -8.56
CA ILE A 86 -1.57 1.08 -7.48
C ILE A 86 -3.02 1.37 -7.83
N ASP A 87 -3.31 1.79 -9.06
CA ASP A 87 -4.67 2.01 -9.54
C ASP A 87 -5.50 0.73 -9.50
N GLU A 88 -4.93 -0.42 -9.87
CA GLU A 88 -5.61 -1.71 -9.79
C GLU A 88 -5.91 -2.13 -8.34
N ILE A 89 -4.96 -1.94 -7.41
CA ILE A 89 -5.20 -2.19 -5.97
C ILE A 89 -6.33 -1.31 -5.44
N VAL A 90 -6.34 -0.02 -5.80
CA VAL A 90 -7.40 0.91 -5.37
C VAL A 90 -8.75 0.52 -5.97
N ASP A 91 -8.79 0.29 -7.28
CA ASP A 91 -10.04 0.06 -8.00
C ASP A 91 -10.62 -1.33 -7.73
N SER A 92 -9.80 -2.37 -7.70
CA SER A 92 -10.27 -3.74 -7.44
C SER A 92 -10.48 -3.98 -5.95
N HIS A 93 -9.45 -3.76 -5.13
CA HIS A 93 -9.51 -4.15 -3.72
C HIS A 93 -10.20 -3.10 -2.87
N LEU A 94 -9.71 -1.87 -2.87
CA LEU A 94 -10.21 -0.86 -1.93
C LEU A 94 -11.64 -0.41 -2.25
N ALA A 95 -11.96 -0.25 -3.54
CA ALA A 95 -13.29 0.14 -3.98
C ALA A 95 -14.27 -1.05 -4.02
N ASN A 96 -13.85 -2.19 -4.55
CA ASN A 96 -14.76 -3.31 -4.87
C ASN A 96 -14.56 -4.57 -4.01
N GLY A 97 -13.62 -4.57 -3.06
CA GLY A 97 -13.37 -5.70 -2.16
C GLY A 97 -12.77 -6.94 -2.85
N LYS A 98 -12.19 -6.79 -4.05
CA LYS A 98 -11.61 -7.89 -4.83
C LYS A 98 -10.08 -7.84 -4.79
N ILE A 99 -9.48 -8.85 -4.18
CA ILE A 99 -8.01 -8.96 -4.07
C ILE A 99 -7.37 -9.07 -5.45
N VAL A 100 -6.25 -8.37 -5.63
CA VAL A 100 -5.45 -8.39 -6.86
C VAL A 100 -4.38 -9.49 -6.76
N GLU A 101 -4.76 -10.73 -7.03
CA GLU A 101 -3.90 -11.90 -6.78
C GLU A 101 -2.52 -11.80 -7.46
N ARG A 102 -2.41 -11.18 -8.65
CA ARG A 102 -1.13 -11.01 -9.36
C ARG A 102 -0.11 -10.12 -8.62
N LEU A 103 -0.58 -9.23 -7.74
CA LEU A 103 0.25 -8.30 -6.97
C LEU A 103 0.43 -8.75 -5.53
N LYS A 104 -0.32 -9.76 -5.11
CA LYS A 104 -0.35 -10.22 -3.74
C LYS A 104 0.97 -10.89 -3.40
N ILE A 105 1.49 -10.58 -2.21
CA ILE A 105 2.64 -11.26 -1.65
C ILE A 105 2.13 -12.49 -0.89
N ASP A 106 2.60 -13.67 -1.29
CA ASP A 106 2.28 -14.93 -0.62
C ASP A 106 2.87 -14.98 0.80
N GLN A 107 2.20 -15.75 1.68
CA GLN A 107 2.59 -15.91 3.08
C GLN A 107 3.66 -16.98 3.27
#